data_AF-A0A2S3U796-F1
#
_entry.id   AF-A0A2S3U796-F1
#
_cell.length_a   1.000
_cell.length_b   1.000
_cell.length_c   1.000
_cell.angle_alpha   90.00
_cell.angle_beta   90.00
_cell.angle_gamma   90.00
#
_symmetry.space_group_name_H-M   'P 1'
#
loop_
_entity.id
_entity.type
_entity.pdbx_description
1 polymer ?
#
loop_
_entity_poly.entity_id
_entity_poly.type
_entity_poly.pdbx_seq_one_letter_code
_entity_poly.pdbx_strand_id
1 'polypeptide(L)'
;MNDDWITVFPADYNNSYHLILKRGTAHFAYYYFKVDKLDQRVIFYDDIERSGISIKTQITRTFMRALVKAIDWHPVGNSIIIEIYPVDRNETRAIRLSCDI
;
A
#
# COMPACT_ATOMS: atom_id res chain seq x y z
N MET A 1 -1.09 17.94 -14.29
CA MET A 1 0.01 17.31 -13.51
C MET A 1 -0.07 17.82 -12.09
N ASN A 2 -0.85 17.13 -11.26
CA ASN A 2 -0.85 17.06 -9.79
C ASN A 2 -2.22 16.50 -9.38
N ASP A 3 -2.47 15.26 -9.82
CA ASP A 3 -3.57 14.45 -9.30
C ASP A 3 -2.96 13.63 -8.17
N ASP A 4 -2.83 14.21 -6.99
CA ASP A 4 -2.40 13.47 -5.80
C ASP A 4 -3.56 12.58 -5.34
N TRP A 5 -3.80 11.50 -6.09
CA TRP A 5 -4.82 10.51 -5.81
C TRP A 5 -4.42 9.58 -4.65
N ILE A 6 -3.15 9.64 -4.23
CA ILE A 6 -2.67 9.04 -2.98
C ILE A 6 -2.15 10.12 -2.03
N THR A 7 -2.40 9.94 -0.75
CA THR A 7 -1.74 10.70 0.32
C THR A 7 -1.19 9.69 1.32
N VAL A 8 0.10 9.81 1.63
CA VAL A 8 0.80 8.90 2.54
C VAL A 8 1.38 9.69 3.69
N PHE A 9 1.20 9.22 4.91
CA PHE A 9 1.80 9.83 6.09
C PHE A 9 2.28 8.78 7.09
N PRO A 10 3.34 9.07 7.86
CA PRO A 10 3.87 8.13 8.85
C PRO A 10 2.83 7.78 9.91
N ALA A 11 2.78 6.51 10.29
CA ALA A 11 1.96 6.03 11.40
C ALA A 11 2.73 6.02 12.72
N ASP A 12 4.02 5.59 12.71
CA ASP A 12 4.90 5.44 13.89
C ASP A 12 6.39 5.23 13.48
N TYR A 13 7.30 5.01 14.46
CA TYR A 13 8.77 4.84 14.31
C TYR A 13 9.28 3.59 13.54
N ASN A 14 8.43 2.78 12.90
CA ASN A 14 8.82 1.48 12.32
C ASN A 14 8.43 1.30 10.84
N ASN A 15 8.80 2.26 9.98
CA ASN A 15 8.48 2.21 8.53
C ASN A 15 7.01 1.85 8.25
N SER A 16 6.13 2.36 9.09
CA SER A 16 4.69 2.12 9.06
C SER A 16 3.99 3.38 8.59
N TYR A 17 3.01 3.25 7.73
CA TYR A 17 2.39 4.37 7.04
C TYR A 17 0.88 4.18 6.92
N HIS A 18 0.19 5.30 6.94
CA HIS A 18 -1.19 5.40 6.51
C HIS A 18 -1.24 5.84 5.05
N LEU A 19 -2.14 5.25 4.29
CA LEU A 19 -2.43 5.61 2.90
C LEU A 19 -3.90 6.01 2.80
N ILE A 20 -4.15 7.19 2.25
CA ILE A 20 -5.47 7.64 1.81
C ILE A 20 -5.48 7.60 0.29
N LEU A 21 -6.40 6.83 -0.26
CA LEU A 21 -6.63 6.71 -1.68
C LEU A 21 -7.90 7.48 -2.05
N LYS A 22 -7.76 8.55 -2.83
CA LYS A 22 -8.88 9.35 -3.33
C LYS A 22 -9.52 8.65 -4.52
N ARG A 23 -10.79 8.25 -4.39
CA ARG A 23 -11.59 7.62 -5.44
C ARG A 23 -12.67 8.58 -5.91
N GLY A 24 -12.37 9.35 -6.95
CA GLY A 24 -13.29 10.35 -7.49
C GLY A 24 -13.52 11.53 -6.54
N THR A 25 -14.75 12.08 -6.54
CA THR A 25 -15.06 13.34 -5.86
C THR A 25 -15.54 13.20 -4.41
N ALA A 26 -15.98 12.01 -3.96
CA ALA A 26 -16.65 11.84 -2.67
C ALA A 26 -16.20 10.66 -1.81
N HIS A 27 -15.28 9.80 -2.29
CA HIS A 27 -14.88 8.60 -1.57
C HIS A 27 -13.38 8.54 -1.33
N PHE A 28 -13.01 8.20 -0.10
CA PHE A 28 -11.64 7.93 0.32
C PHE A 28 -11.56 6.50 0.86
N ALA A 29 -10.57 5.74 0.39
CA ALA A 29 -10.23 4.46 0.98
C ALA A 29 -8.99 4.63 1.86
N TYR A 30 -9.03 4.07 3.06
CA TYR A 30 -7.97 4.20 4.06
C TYR A 30 -7.28 2.85 4.24
N TYR A 31 -5.96 2.85 4.14
CA TYR A 31 -5.14 1.66 4.30
C TYR A 31 -4.02 1.91 5.29
N TYR A 32 -3.59 0.84 5.96
CA TYR A 32 -2.38 0.82 6.77
C TYR A 32 -1.40 -0.16 6.14
N PHE A 33 -0.13 0.23 6.08
CA PHE A 33 0.91 -0.61 5.52
C PHE A 33 2.27 -0.41 6.19
N LYS A 34 3.13 -1.41 6.03
CA LYS A 34 4.53 -1.39 6.46
C LYS A 34 5.44 -1.59 5.26
N VAL A 35 6.66 -1.08 5.37
CA VAL A 35 7.69 -1.24 4.36
C VAL A 35 8.92 -1.87 4.99
N ASP A 36 9.34 -2.99 4.43
CA ASP A 36 10.66 -3.55 4.67
C ASP A 36 11.57 -3.21 3.48
N LYS A 37 12.42 -2.22 3.68
CA LYS A 37 13.32 -1.72 2.64
C LYS A 37 14.45 -2.70 2.31
N LEU A 38 14.82 -3.59 3.23
CA LEU A 38 15.88 -4.58 3.02
C LEU A 38 15.38 -5.70 2.11
N ASP A 39 14.17 -6.19 2.37
CA ASP A 39 13.52 -7.26 1.62
C ASP A 39 12.79 -6.79 0.35
N GLN A 40 12.86 -5.50 0.00
CA GLN A 40 12.10 -4.89 -1.09
C GLN A 40 10.60 -5.22 -0.99
N ARG A 41 10.02 -5.05 0.20
CA ARG A 41 8.69 -5.55 0.53
C ARG A 41 7.75 -4.48 1.08
N VAL A 42 6.50 -4.50 0.61
CA VAL A 42 5.40 -3.72 1.17
C VAL A 42 4.35 -4.67 1.74
N ILE A 43 3.94 -4.44 2.97
CA ILE A 43 2.96 -5.26 3.69
C ILE A 43 1.72 -4.41 3.95
N PHE A 44 0.62 -4.70 3.26
CA PHE A 44 -0.66 -4.06 3.49
C PHE A 44 -1.50 -4.84 4.49
N TYR A 45 -2.24 -4.12 5.32
CA TYR A 45 -3.25 -4.65 6.21
C TYR A 45 -4.61 -4.18 5.68
N ASP A 46 -5.29 -5.08 4.99
CA ASP A 46 -6.51 -4.80 4.24
C ASP A 46 -7.73 -4.92 5.16
N ASP A 47 -8.24 -3.76 5.58
CA ASP A 47 -9.51 -3.63 6.29
C ASP A 47 -10.59 -3.29 5.26
N ILE A 48 -11.15 -4.31 4.62
CA ILE A 48 -12.14 -4.14 3.54
C ILE A 48 -13.44 -3.52 4.08
N GLU A 49 -13.81 -3.84 5.32
CA GLU A 49 -15.00 -3.26 5.96
C GLU A 49 -14.88 -1.74 6.09
N ARG A 50 -13.69 -1.26 6.50
CA ARG A 50 -13.42 0.17 6.64
C ARG A 50 -13.14 0.87 5.31
N SER A 51 -12.38 0.24 4.42
CA SER A 51 -11.93 0.85 3.16
C SER A 51 -12.95 0.72 2.02
N GLY A 52 -13.90 -0.21 2.15
CA GLY A 52 -14.90 -0.56 1.14
C GLY A 52 -14.32 -1.24 -0.11
N ILE A 53 -13.00 -1.41 -0.21
CA ILE A 53 -12.32 -2.00 -1.36
C ILE A 53 -10.95 -2.55 -1.00
N SER A 54 -10.68 -3.78 -1.43
CA SER A 54 -9.37 -4.38 -1.22
C SER A 54 -8.26 -3.62 -1.94
N ILE A 55 -7.17 -3.36 -1.23
CA ILE A 55 -5.95 -2.76 -1.80
C ILE A 55 -5.40 -3.57 -2.97
N LYS A 56 -5.64 -4.89 -2.98
CA LYS A 56 -5.23 -5.80 -4.07
C LYS A 56 -5.64 -5.29 -5.45
N THR A 57 -6.85 -4.72 -5.53
CA THR A 57 -7.43 -4.22 -6.80
C THR A 57 -6.79 -2.92 -7.27
N GLN A 58 -6.04 -2.23 -6.41
CA GLN A 58 -5.42 -0.94 -6.67
C GLN A 58 -3.94 -1.06 -7.00
N ILE A 59 -3.33 -2.22 -6.72
CA ILE A 59 -1.92 -2.47 -6.98
C ILE A 59 -1.69 -2.54 -8.49
N THR A 60 -1.05 -1.49 -8.98
CA THR A 60 -0.56 -1.35 -10.34
C THR A 60 0.86 -0.80 -10.29
N ARG A 61 1.62 -0.92 -11.39
CA ARG A 61 2.94 -0.31 -11.50
C ARG A 61 2.91 1.19 -11.20
N THR A 62 1.91 1.90 -11.72
CA THR A 62 1.74 3.34 -11.49
C THR A 62 1.45 3.64 -10.02
N PHE A 63 0.59 2.85 -9.38
CA PHE A 63 0.33 2.96 -7.94
C PHE A 63 1.61 2.78 -7.12
N MET A 64 2.35 1.71 -7.38
CA MET A 64 3.56 1.40 -6.60
C MET A 64 4.64 2.46 -6.79
N ARG A 65 4.83 2.97 -8.01
CA ARG A 65 5.75 4.10 -8.27
C ARG A 65 5.36 5.35 -7.48
N ALA A 66 4.08 5.70 -7.46
CA ALA A 66 3.59 6.84 -6.71
C ALA A 66 3.79 6.62 -5.21
N LEU A 67 3.48 5.43 -4.69
CA LEU A 67 3.66 5.07 -3.28
C LEU A 67 5.12 5.17 -2.85
N VAL A 68 6.03 4.56 -3.59
CA VAL A 68 7.48 4.56 -3.34
C VAL A 68 8.03 5.99 -3.32
N LYS A 69 7.60 6.84 -4.26
CA LYS A 69 7.94 8.26 -4.29
C LYS A 69 7.40 9.02 -3.06
N ALA A 70 6.16 8.73 -2.66
CA ALA A 70 5.52 9.41 -1.52
C ALA A 70 6.21 9.10 -0.17
N ILE A 71 6.85 7.94 -0.04
CA ILE A 71 7.61 7.56 1.16
C ILE A 71 9.13 7.77 1.03
N ASP A 72 9.56 8.47 -0.01
CA ASP A 72 10.97 8.73 -0.34
C ASP A 72 11.84 7.46 -0.28
N TRP A 73 11.34 6.38 -0.87
CA TRP A 73 12.05 5.12 -0.96
C TRP A 73 12.68 4.96 -2.35
N HIS A 74 13.91 4.44 -2.38
CA HIS A 74 14.64 4.08 -3.59
C HIS A 74 14.87 2.56 -3.60
N PRO A 75 13.96 1.78 -4.21
CA PRO A 75 14.07 0.33 -4.32
C PRO A 75 15.35 -0.10 -5.05
N VAL A 76 15.95 -1.20 -4.62
CA VAL A 76 17.10 -1.80 -5.29
C VAL A 76 16.57 -2.94 -6.16
N GLY A 77 16.46 -2.69 -7.47
CA GLY A 77 15.93 -3.64 -8.45
C GLY A 77 14.67 -3.15 -9.14
N ASN A 78 14.04 -4.04 -9.91
CA ASN A 78 12.88 -3.72 -10.76
C ASN A 78 11.55 -4.24 -10.20
N SER A 79 11.55 -4.93 -9.06
CA SER A 79 10.34 -5.51 -8.48
C SER A 79 10.29 -5.34 -6.97
N ILE A 80 9.07 -5.21 -6.47
CA ILE A 80 8.73 -5.13 -5.05
C ILE A 80 7.80 -6.30 -4.72
N ILE A 81 8.09 -6.98 -3.61
CA ILE A 81 7.22 -8.01 -3.04
C ILE A 81 6.09 -7.29 -2.31
N ILE A 82 4.85 -7.71 -2.55
CA ILE A 82 3.68 -7.17 -1.86
C ILE A 82 2.99 -8.31 -1.13
N GLU A 83 2.78 -8.11 0.16
CA GLU A 83 2.01 -9.01 1.01
C GLU A 83 0.77 -8.28 1.50
N ILE A 84 -0.38 -8.92 1.41
CA ILE A 84 -1.67 -8.36 1.82
C ILE A 84 -2.25 -9.29 2.87
N TYR A 85 -2.40 -8.76 4.07
CA TYR A 85 -3.03 -9.43 5.19
C TYR A 85 -4.44 -8.87 5.38
N PRO A 86 -5.49 -9.69 5.31
CA PRO A 86 -6.79 -9.25 5.78
C PRO A 86 -6.70 -8.90 7.28
N VAL A 87 -7.32 -7.80 7.68
CA VAL A 87 -7.38 -7.41 9.10
C VAL A 87 -8.31 -8.33 9.89
N ASP A 88 -9.27 -8.99 9.20
CA ASP A 88 -10.12 -10.00 9.82
C ASP A 88 -9.26 -11.18 10.32
N ARG A 89 -9.39 -11.47 11.62
CA ARG A 89 -8.55 -12.41 12.36
C ARG A 89 -8.76 -13.87 11.97
N ASN A 90 -9.80 -14.18 11.20
CA ASN A 90 -10.13 -15.53 10.78
C ASN A 90 -9.36 -15.99 9.54
N GLU A 91 -8.80 -15.07 8.75
CA GLU A 91 -8.02 -15.39 7.55
C GLU A 91 -6.52 -15.32 7.86
N THR A 92 -5.91 -16.48 8.10
CA THR A 92 -4.49 -16.61 8.51
C THR A 92 -3.49 -16.59 7.35
N ARG A 93 -3.94 -16.39 6.10
CA ARG A 93 -3.05 -16.47 4.92
C ARG A 93 -2.94 -15.13 4.21
N ALA A 94 -1.70 -14.64 4.13
CA ALA A 94 -1.38 -13.48 3.32
C ALA A 94 -1.51 -13.80 1.83
N ILE A 95 -2.06 -12.88 1.06
CA ILE A 95 -1.92 -12.88 -0.39
C ILE A 95 -0.55 -12.28 -0.71
N ARG A 96 0.29 -13.05 -1.39
CA ARG A 96 1.60 -12.57 -1.85
C ARG A 96 1.60 -12.38 -3.35
N LEU A 97 2.13 -11.26 -3.80
CA LEU A 97 2.30 -10.92 -5.21
C LEU A 97 3.61 -10.18 -5.43
N SER A 98 4.07 -10.13 -6.67
CA SER A 98 5.22 -9.34 -7.10
C SER A 98 4.72 -8.23 -8.01
N CYS A 99 5.22 -7.01 -7.83
CA CYS A 99 4.88 -5.89 -8.69
C CYS A 99 6.15 -5.24 -9.23
N ASP A 100 6.20 -5.08 -10.54
CA ASP A 100 7.30 -4.39 -11.20
C ASP A 100 7.14 -2.87 -11.04
N ILE A 101 8.27 -2.19 -10.84
CA ILE A 101 8.36 -0.74 -10.60
C ILE A 101 9.11 0.02 -11.69
#